data_AF-A0A9E2RKM4-F1
#
_entry.id   AF-A0A9E2RKM4-F1
#
_cell.length_a   1.000
_cell.length_b   1.000
_cell.length_c   1.000
_cell.angle_alpha   90.00
_cell.angle_beta   90.00
_cell.angle_gamma   90.00
#
_symmetry.space_group_name_H-M   'P 1'
#
loop_
_entity.id
_entity.type
_entity.pdbx_description
1 polymer ?
#
loop_
_entity_poly.entity_id
_entity_poly.type
_entity_poly.pdbx_seq_one_letter_code
_entity_poly.pdbx_strand_id
1 'polypeptide(L)'
;ATSEEGKRWLSINGASVSRCKSDLVVTLSTDDGRSLTRGVSTKQCNNESPTNAQLYFTTARGFASLLQVNGINVSDVAITALRQFCGDQGFRPSDSPSVARHRLTDPRRYFWEEINARGRGEWERILSEKQDDISRLLFQKAYMNDPFVPEYVLHKTKKAALWNKTEVAIYSVNELVELSRRYQGFTTKPYSVKKGSYKDPAGVTHLAPRFGVIQMQRGGQKQHPEQLQFNLEAGYFYKI
;
A
#
# COMPACT_ATOMS: atom_id res chain seq x y z
N ALA A 1 6.83 -17.70 5.18
CA ALA A 1 6.33 -18.32 6.42
C ALA A 1 4.87 -17.94 6.59
N THR A 2 4.01 -18.61 5.83
CA THR A 2 2.59 -18.73 6.17
C THR A 2 2.36 -20.23 6.29
N SER A 3 2.45 -20.75 7.51
CA SER A 3 2.01 -22.12 7.81
C SER A 3 0.67 -22.04 8.51
N GLU A 4 -0.28 -22.81 8.00
CA GLU A 4 -1.66 -22.96 8.45
C GLU A 4 -1.82 -23.68 9.81
N GLU A 5 -0.90 -23.46 10.75
CA GLU A 5 -1.04 -23.95 12.12
C GLU A 5 -0.87 -22.77 13.08
N GLY A 6 -1.83 -22.61 14.00
CA GLY A 6 -1.95 -21.44 14.87
C GLY A 6 -0.63 -20.97 15.49
N LYS A 7 -0.41 -19.65 15.43
CA LYS A 7 0.66 -18.84 16.07
C LYS A 7 1.72 -19.66 16.83
N ARG A 8 2.56 -20.41 16.13
CA ARG A 8 3.82 -20.87 16.71
C ARG A 8 4.74 -19.66 16.81
N TRP A 9 5.21 -19.36 18.00
CA TRP A 9 6.30 -18.42 18.22
C TRP A 9 7.52 -18.99 17.51
N LEU A 10 8.03 -18.27 16.52
CA LEU A 10 9.29 -18.63 15.85
C LEU A 10 10.42 -17.90 16.56
N SER A 11 11.42 -18.62 17.05
CA SER A 11 12.66 -18.02 17.53
C SER A 11 13.66 -17.99 16.38
N ILE A 12 14.10 -16.80 15.99
CA ILE A 12 15.14 -16.60 14.97
C ILE A 12 16.26 -15.80 15.63
N ASN A 13 17.48 -16.35 15.67
CA ASN A 13 18.64 -15.73 16.33
C ASN A 13 18.36 -15.28 17.80
N GLY A 14 17.56 -16.04 18.54
CA GLY A 14 17.18 -15.71 19.92
C GLY A 14 16.07 -14.66 20.05
N ALA A 15 15.60 -14.07 18.94
CA ALA A 15 14.46 -13.16 18.94
C ALA A 15 13.14 -13.93 18.76
N SER A 16 12.19 -13.71 19.67
CA SER A 16 10.85 -14.29 19.60
C SER A 16 9.98 -13.51 18.62
N VAL A 17 9.54 -14.17 17.56
CA VAL A 17 8.73 -13.57 16.49
C VAL A 17 7.26 -13.98 16.68
N SER A 18 6.41 -13.00 17.00
CA SER A 18 4.95 -13.18 17.04
C SER A 18 4.25 -12.69 15.78
N ARG A 19 4.77 -11.62 15.16
CA ARG A 19 4.27 -10.97 13.94
C ARG A 19 5.43 -10.28 13.24
N CYS A 20 5.51 -10.46 11.92
CA CYS A 20 6.56 -9.89 11.08
C CYS A 20 5.96 -9.57 9.70
N LYS A 21 6.40 -8.46 9.08
CA LYS A 21 6.02 -8.10 7.71
C LYS A 21 6.81 -8.88 6.67
N SER A 22 8.01 -9.32 7.01
CA SER A 22 8.77 -10.22 6.14
C SER A 22 8.07 -11.56 6.03
N ASP A 23 7.93 -11.99 4.78
CA ASP A 23 7.40 -13.31 4.45
C ASP A 23 8.50 -14.37 4.61
N LEU A 24 9.78 -14.01 4.42
CA LEU A 24 10.92 -14.88 4.61
C LEU A 24 11.99 -14.17 5.45
N VAL A 25 12.74 -14.96 6.23
CA VAL A 25 13.98 -14.51 6.87
C VAL A 25 15.08 -15.43 6.39
N VAL A 26 16.13 -14.85 5.79
CA VAL A 26 17.25 -15.58 5.21
C VAL A 26 18.49 -15.29 6.02
N THR A 27 19.19 -16.33 6.45
CA THR A 27 20.49 -16.22 7.10
C THR A 27 21.56 -16.77 6.17
N LEU A 28 22.50 -15.91 5.78
CA LEU A 28 23.68 -16.28 5.00
C LEU A 28 24.86 -16.43 5.96
N SER A 29 25.50 -17.59 5.93
CA SER A 29 26.76 -17.83 6.65
C SER A 29 27.91 -17.78 5.66
N THR A 30 28.95 -17.04 5.99
CA THR A 30 30.18 -16.95 5.18
C THR A 30 31.28 -17.81 5.79
N ASP A 31 32.23 -18.24 4.96
CA ASP A 31 33.33 -19.13 5.38
C ASP A 31 34.22 -18.51 6.48
N ASP A 32 34.20 -17.18 6.63
CA ASP A 32 34.88 -16.44 7.69
C ASP A 32 34.10 -16.36 9.01
N GLY A 33 33.00 -17.11 9.13
CA GLY A 33 32.19 -17.21 10.35
C GLY A 33 31.21 -16.06 10.58
N ARG A 34 31.12 -15.08 9.66
CA ARG A 34 30.07 -14.04 9.75
C ARG A 34 28.71 -14.62 9.37
N SER A 35 27.67 -14.08 9.99
CA SER A 35 26.27 -14.44 9.72
C SER A 35 25.47 -13.17 9.41
N LEU A 36 24.73 -13.19 8.30
CA LEU A 36 23.90 -12.09 7.84
C LEU A 36 22.45 -12.54 7.77
N THR A 37 21.62 -12.04 8.69
CA THR A 37 20.18 -12.32 8.68
C THR A 37 19.41 -11.15 8.07
N ARG A 38 18.54 -11.44 7.10
CA ARG A 38 17.79 -10.44 6.32
C ARG A 38 16.32 -10.83 6.18
N GLY A 39 15.44 -9.85 6.41
CA GLY A 39 14.01 -9.98 6.13
C GLY A 39 13.71 -9.75 4.65
N VAL A 40 12.84 -10.56 4.07
CA VAL A 40 12.40 -10.46 2.67
C VAL A 40 10.88 -10.43 2.61
N SER A 41 10.30 -9.44 1.94
CA SER A 41 8.88 -9.46 1.56
C SER A 41 8.73 -10.10 0.18
N THR A 42 7.79 -11.02 0.06
CA THR A 42 7.49 -11.72 -1.19
C THR A 42 6.17 -11.23 -1.77
N LYS A 43 6.13 -11.05 -3.08
CA LYS A 43 4.91 -10.78 -3.85
C LYS A 43 4.81 -11.82 -4.97
N GLN A 44 3.58 -12.24 -5.27
CA GLN A 44 3.36 -13.26 -6.29
C GLN A 44 2.25 -12.84 -7.26
N CYS A 45 2.55 -12.89 -8.55
CA CYS A 45 1.57 -12.81 -9.62
C CYS A 45 1.41 -14.19 -10.26
N ASN A 46 0.15 -14.67 -10.30
CA ASN A 46 -0.22 -15.94 -10.94
C ASN A 46 -1.06 -15.74 -12.21
N ASN A 47 -1.13 -14.50 -12.70
CA ASN A 47 -1.76 -14.16 -13.98
C ASN A 47 -0.72 -14.16 -15.10
N GLU A 48 -1.16 -14.35 -16.34
CA GLU A 48 -0.27 -14.32 -17.52
C GLU A 48 0.39 -12.97 -17.73
N SER A 49 -0.31 -11.90 -17.35
CA SER A 49 0.21 -10.53 -17.31
C SER A 49 0.36 -10.03 -15.87
N PRO A 50 1.33 -9.14 -15.61
CA PRO A 50 1.48 -8.52 -14.30
C PRO A 50 0.20 -7.81 -13.85
N THR A 51 -0.16 -7.98 -12.58
CA THR A 51 -1.26 -7.25 -11.93
C THR A 51 -0.76 -6.40 -10.78
N ASN A 52 -1.57 -5.43 -10.35
CA ASN A 52 -1.25 -4.64 -9.16
C ASN A 52 -1.06 -5.56 -7.95
N ALA A 53 -0.03 -5.32 -7.15
CA ALA A 53 0.26 -6.11 -5.96
C ALA A 53 -0.02 -5.29 -4.69
N GLN A 54 -0.80 -5.83 -3.76
CA GLN A 54 -1.07 -5.14 -2.49
C GLN A 54 0.22 -4.99 -1.68
N LEU A 55 0.58 -3.76 -1.36
CA LEU A 55 1.75 -3.41 -0.57
C LEU A 55 1.40 -3.28 0.92
N TYR A 56 0.35 -2.52 1.21
CA TYR A 56 -0.06 -2.20 2.57
C TYR A 56 -1.56 -1.96 2.65
N PHE A 57 -2.17 -2.32 3.78
CA PHE A 57 -3.61 -2.26 4.00
C PHE A 57 -3.87 -1.84 5.45
N THR A 58 -4.52 -0.70 5.64
CA THR A 58 -4.70 -0.08 6.96
C THR A 58 -5.89 0.87 6.95
N THR A 59 -6.29 1.41 8.10
CA THR A 59 -7.31 2.47 8.17
C THR A 59 -6.69 3.82 7.84
N ALA A 60 -7.52 4.81 7.47
CA ALA A 60 -7.06 6.20 7.31
C ALA A 60 -6.32 6.71 8.57
N ARG A 61 -6.88 6.42 9.75
CA ARG A 61 -6.28 6.74 11.04
C ARG A 61 -4.99 5.98 11.31
N GLY A 62 -4.95 4.69 10.99
CA GLY A 62 -3.76 3.86 11.14
C GLY A 62 -2.60 4.36 10.28
N PHE A 63 -2.87 4.78 9.04
CA PHE A 63 -1.86 5.40 8.18
C PHE A 63 -1.37 6.74 8.74
N ALA A 64 -2.28 7.63 9.14
CA ALA A 64 -1.89 8.91 9.73
C ALA A 64 -1.05 8.74 11.00
N SER A 65 -1.45 7.82 11.89
CA SER A 65 -0.70 7.49 13.09
C SER A 65 0.68 6.92 12.75
N LEU A 66 0.79 6.03 11.76
CA LEU A 66 2.07 5.52 11.28
C LEU A 66 3.01 6.65 10.85
N LEU A 67 2.50 7.65 10.13
CA LEU A 67 3.30 8.81 9.73
C LEU A 67 3.71 9.66 10.93
N GLN A 68 2.78 9.97 11.84
CA GLN A 68 3.03 10.82 13.01
C GLN A 68 4.09 10.21 13.94
N VAL A 69 4.00 8.90 14.25
CA VAL A 69 5.00 8.24 15.12
C VAL A 69 6.38 8.12 14.46
N ASN A 70 6.48 8.36 13.15
CA ASN A 70 7.74 8.43 12.40
C ASN A 70 8.09 9.88 12.01
N GLY A 71 7.58 10.88 12.75
CA GLY A 71 7.98 12.29 12.62
C GLY A 71 7.41 13.03 11.41
N ILE A 72 6.42 12.45 10.72
CA ILE A 72 5.70 13.11 9.62
C ILE A 72 4.36 13.63 10.16
N ASN A 73 4.27 14.95 10.31
CA ASN A 73 3.07 15.60 10.83
C ASN A 73 1.88 15.46 9.87
N VAL A 74 0.73 15.10 10.44
CA VAL A 74 -0.56 15.01 9.75
C VAL A 74 -1.59 15.71 10.63
N SER A 75 -2.32 16.69 10.08
CA SER A 75 -3.37 17.41 10.81
C SER A 75 -4.67 16.62 10.92
N ASP A 76 -5.53 16.99 11.87
CA ASP A 76 -6.88 16.42 11.99
C ASP A 76 -7.75 16.64 10.75
N VAL A 77 -7.51 17.74 10.02
CA VAL A 77 -8.19 18.03 8.76
C VAL A 77 -7.75 17.04 7.68
N ALA A 78 -6.45 16.73 7.58
CA ALA A 78 -5.94 15.73 6.66
C ALA A 78 -6.44 14.32 7.02
N ILE A 79 -6.46 13.96 8.32
CA ILE A 79 -7.05 12.70 8.78
C ILE A 79 -8.51 12.61 8.34
N THR A 80 -9.29 13.67 8.56
CA THR A 80 -10.70 13.76 8.14
C THR A 80 -10.87 13.58 6.64
N ALA A 81 -10.05 14.24 5.82
CA ALA A 81 -10.08 14.10 4.37
C ALA A 81 -9.80 12.65 3.92
N LEU A 82 -8.84 11.97 4.55
CA LEU A 82 -8.53 10.58 4.23
C LEU A 82 -9.63 9.61 4.66
N ARG A 83 -10.32 9.91 5.77
CA ARG A 83 -11.52 9.18 6.21
C ARG A 83 -12.68 9.33 5.22
N GLN A 84 -12.85 10.52 4.63
CA GLN A 84 -13.80 10.74 3.53
C GLN A 84 -13.45 9.89 2.30
N PHE A 85 -12.17 9.83 1.92
CA PHE A 85 -11.69 9.02 0.78
C PHE A 85 -11.91 7.51 0.99
N CYS A 86 -11.66 7.03 2.22
CA CYS A 86 -11.83 5.64 2.60
C CYS A 86 -13.30 5.27 2.82
N GLY A 87 -14.13 6.27 3.13
CA GLY A 87 -15.55 6.09 3.41
C GLY A 87 -15.82 5.62 4.83
N ASP A 88 -15.07 6.12 5.82
CA ASP A 88 -15.34 5.85 7.24
C ASP A 88 -16.76 6.27 7.62
N GLN A 89 -17.46 5.46 8.41
CA GLN A 89 -18.75 5.85 8.99
C GLN A 89 -18.71 7.22 9.69
N GLY A 90 -19.67 8.08 9.35
CA GLY A 90 -19.75 9.48 9.79
C GLY A 90 -19.06 10.46 8.83
N PHE A 91 -18.35 9.98 7.82
CA PHE A 91 -17.57 10.77 6.85
C PHE A 91 -17.93 10.43 5.40
N ARG A 92 -19.03 9.72 5.17
CA ARG A 92 -19.49 9.30 3.83
C ARG A 92 -20.50 10.30 3.27
N PRO A 93 -20.63 10.40 1.94
CA PRO A 93 -21.75 11.13 1.33
C PRO A 93 -23.12 10.66 1.84
N SER A 94 -23.30 9.35 2.04
CA SER A 94 -24.55 8.76 2.55
C SER A 94 -24.91 9.17 3.98
N ASP A 95 -23.95 9.65 4.76
CA ASP A 95 -24.19 10.11 6.13
C ASP A 95 -24.73 11.56 6.16
N SER A 96 -24.77 12.24 5.00
CA SER A 96 -25.29 13.59 4.84
C SER A 96 -26.49 13.62 3.88
N PRO A 97 -27.73 13.83 4.38
CA PRO A 97 -28.94 13.82 3.55
C PRO A 97 -28.90 14.81 2.38
N SER A 98 -28.28 15.98 2.56
CA SER A 98 -28.15 17.01 1.53
C SER A 98 -27.22 16.58 0.39
N VAL A 99 -26.16 15.83 0.69
CA VAL A 99 -25.21 15.33 -0.32
C VAL A 99 -25.75 14.08 -1.00
N ALA A 100 -26.39 13.18 -0.23
CA ALA A 100 -26.88 11.90 -0.73
C ALA A 100 -27.97 12.05 -1.82
N ARG A 101 -28.84 13.07 -1.71
CA ARG A 101 -30.04 13.21 -2.56
C ARG A 101 -29.77 13.31 -4.07
N HIS A 102 -28.61 13.82 -4.46
CA HIS A 102 -28.27 14.09 -5.86
C HIS A 102 -27.03 13.36 -6.35
N ARG A 103 -26.50 12.43 -5.54
CA ARG A 103 -25.24 11.74 -5.86
C ARG A 103 -25.48 10.59 -6.84
N LEU A 104 -24.76 10.62 -7.96
CA LEU A 104 -24.79 9.58 -9.00
C LEU A 104 -23.58 8.63 -8.94
N THR A 105 -22.60 8.94 -8.10
CA THR A 105 -21.38 8.17 -7.88
C THR A 105 -21.44 7.43 -6.53
N ASP A 106 -20.45 6.60 -6.20
CA ASP A 106 -20.48 5.78 -4.97
C ASP A 106 -20.81 6.63 -3.72
N PRO A 107 -21.96 6.42 -3.05
CA PRO A 107 -22.37 7.22 -1.91
C PRO A 107 -21.66 6.81 -0.62
N ARG A 108 -20.86 5.75 -0.66
CA ARG A 108 -20.16 5.21 0.52
C ARG A 108 -18.78 5.82 0.71
N ARG A 109 -18.31 6.67 -0.20
CA ARG A 109 -17.03 7.40 -0.10
C ARG A 109 -17.05 8.66 -0.93
N TYR A 110 -16.14 9.57 -0.62
CA TYR A 110 -15.74 10.64 -1.52
C TYR A 110 -14.59 10.16 -2.42
N PHE A 111 -14.56 10.58 -3.67
CA PHE A 111 -13.41 10.42 -4.56
C PHE A 111 -12.31 11.43 -4.21
N TRP A 112 -11.10 11.22 -4.73
CA TRP A 112 -9.93 11.99 -4.27
C TRP A 112 -10.15 13.50 -4.41
N GLU A 113 -10.68 13.92 -5.56
CA GLU A 113 -11.01 15.32 -5.86
C GLU A 113 -12.17 15.90 -5.03
N GLU A 114 -12.97 15.05 -4.39
CA GLU A 114 -14.17 15.46 -3.64
C GLU A 114 -13.93 15.57 -2.13
N ILE A 115 -12.81 15.08 -1.60
CA ILE A 115 -12.51 15.18 -0.17
C ILE A 115 -12.23 16.64 0.23
N ASN A 116 -12.21 16.91 1.54
CA ASN A 116 -11.89 18.23 2.08
C ASN A 116 -10.63 18.83 1.41
N ALA A 117 -10.80 19.97 0.73
CA ALA A 117 -9.77 20.54 -0.13
C ALA A 117 -8.48 20.90 0.63
N ARG A 118 -8.59 21.38 1.88
CA ARG A 118 -7.42 21.70 2.72
C ARG A 118 -6.67 20.42 3.10
N GLY A 119 -7.39 19.40 3.54
CA GLY A 119 -6.79 18.10 3.88
C GLY A 119 -6.21 17.39 2.65
N ARG A 120 -6.84 17.51 1.48
CA ARG A 120 -6.30 17.02 0.20
C ARG A 120 -4.97 17.70 -0.12
N GLY A 121 -4.92 19.03 -0.12
CA GLY A 121 -3.69 19.77 -0.40
C GLY A 121 -2.55 19.42 0.56
N GLU A 122 -2.87 19.17 1.84
CA GLU A 122 -1.89 18.66 2.80
C GLU A 122 -1.37 17.27 2.44
N TRP A 123 -2.24 16.33 2.06
CA TRP A 123 -1.81 15.00 1.61
C TRP A 123 -0.97 15.04 0.34
N GLU A 124 -1.37 15.81 -0.66
CA GLU A 124 -0.61 15.97 -1.91
C GLU A 124 0.80 16.49 -1.61
N ARG A 125 0.92 17.48 -0.71
CA ARG A 125 2.20 17.99 -0.23
C ARG A 125 3.00 16.93 0.52
N ILE A 126 2.41 16.25 1.50
CA ILE A 126 3.09 15.21 2.30
C ILE A 126 3.60 14.08 1.39
N LEU A 127 2.76 13.58 0.49
CA LEU A 127 3.12 12.48 -0.42
C LEU A 127 4.20 12.90 -1.41
N SER A 128 4.26 14.17 -1.79
CA SER A 128 5.31 14.72 -2.66
C SER A 128 6.62 14.92 -1.91
N GLU A 129 6.59 15.58 -0.75
CA GLU A 129 7.79 15.99 0.00
C GLU A 129 8.43 14.84 0.79
N LYS A 130 7.63 13.85 1.20
CA LYS A 130 8.05 12.72 2.04
C LYS A 130 7.94 11.38 1.32
N GLN A 131 7.95 11.38 -0.02
CA GLN A 131 7.75 10.19 -0.85
C GLN A 131 8.64 9.01 -0.44
N ASP A 132 9.94 9.24 -0.25
CA ASP A 132 10.90 8.18 0.05
C ASP A 132 10.68 7.57 1.44
N ASP A 133 10.44 8.43 2.43
CA ASP A 133 10.16 8.02 3.81
C ASP A 133 8.87 7.20 3.87
N ILE A 134 7.80 7.69 3.23
CA ILE A 134 6.50 7.01 3.18
C ILE A 134 6.63 5.68 2.44
N SER A 135 7.32 5.65 1.30
CA SER A 135 7.54 4.42 0.53
C SER A 135 8.26 3.37 1.40
N ARG A 136 9.33 3.78 2.09
CA ARG A 136 10.08 2.91 3.00
C ARG A 136 9.20 2.40 4.15
N LEU A 137 8.39 3.27 4.78
CA LEU A 137 7.44 2.86 5.81
C LEU A 137 6.44 1.82 5.29
N LEU A 138 5.90 2.00 4.08
CA LEU A 138 4.96 1.05 3.49
C LEU A 138 5.61 -0.31 3.16
N PHE A 139 6.89 -0.34 2.79
CA PHE A 139 7.65 -1.57 2.58
C PHE A 139 8.09 -2.26 3.88
N GLN A 140 8.36 -1.52 4.94
CA GLN A 140 9.03 -2.06 6.13
C GLN A 140 8.13 -2.19 7.37
N LYS A 141 7.18 -1.29 7.57
CA LYS A 141 6.39 -1.23 8.80
C LYS A 141 5.01 -1.87 8.62
N ALA A 142 4.75 -2.90 9.42
CA ALA A 142 3.39 -3.41 9.67
C ALA A 142 3.11 -3.56 11.17
N TYR A 143 4.16 -3.72 11.99
CA TYR A 143 4.07 -3.93 13.43
C TYR A 143 5.09 -3.02 14.14
N MET A 144 4.75 -2.52 15.33
CA MET A 144 5.59 -1.60 16.12
C MET A 144 6.97 -2.20 16.46
N ASN A 145 7.00 -3.49 16.79
CA ASN A 145 8.21 -4.21 17.22
C ASN A 145 8.50 -5.35 16.24
N ASP A 146 8.69 -5.03 14.96
CA ASP A 146 9.07 -6.02 13.95
C ASP A 146 10.58 -6.30 14.02
N PRO A 147 11.02 -7.48 14.50
CA PRO A 147 12.44 -7.79 14.66
C PRO A 147 13.15 -8.02 13.32
N PHE A 148 12.41 -8.26 12.24
CA PHE A 148 12.96 -8.58 10.92
C PHE A 148 12.17 -7.85 9.84
N VAL A 149 12.25 -6.52 9.83
CA VAL A 149 11.64 -5.73 8.76
C VAL A 149 12.19 -6.14 7.39
N PRO A 150 11.37 -6.09 6.32
CA PRO A 150 11.85 -6.34 4.98
C PRO A 150 13.01 -5.40 4.60
N GLU A 151 14.12 -5.98 4.21
CA GLU A 151 15.25 -5.28 3.58
C GLU A 151 15.25 -5.51 2.05
N TYR A 152 14.60 -6.58 1.60
CA TYR A 152 14.44 -6.93 0.21
C TYR A 152 12.98 -7.19 -0.16
N VAL A 153 12.66 -6.95 -1.43
CA VAL A 153 11.40 -7.34 -2.07
C VAL A 153 11.72 -8.33 -3.17
N LEU A 154 11.09 -9.51 -3.10
CA LEU A 154 11.13 -10.55 -4.12
C LEU A 154 9.75 -10.66 -4.76
N HIS A 155 9.63 -10.39 -6.06
CA HIS A 155 8.36 -10.40 -6.77
C HIS A 155 8.39 -11.39 -7.93
N LYS A 156 7.59 -12.46 -7.86
CA LYS A 156 7.27 -13.28 -9.04
C LYS A 156 6.36 -12.49 -9.98
N THR A 157 6.87 -12.16 -11.17
CA THR A 157 6.30 -11.11 -12.04
C THR A 157 5.03 -11.53 -12.76
N LYS A 158 4.92 -12.81 -13.13
CA LYS A 158 3.79 -13.41 -13.85
C LYS A 158 3.73 -14.93 -13.67
N LYS A 159 2.67 -15.55 -14.17
CA LYS A 159 2.50 -16.99 -14.23
C LYS A 159 3.62 -17.63 -15.06
N ALA A 160 4.20 -18.69 -14.54
CA ALA A 160 5.15 -19.54 -15.25
C ALA A 160 4.78 -21.00 -15.00
N ALA A 161 4.93 -21.84 -16.04
CA ALA A 161 4.63 -23.27 -15.95
C ALA A 161 5.72 -24.07 -15.22
N LEU A 162 6.96 -23.58 -15.24
CA LEU A 162 8.14 -24.23 -14.67
C LEU A 162 9.00 -23.21 -13.92
N TRP A 163 9.74 -23.70 -12.92
CA TRP A 163 10.62 -22.87 -12.09
C TRP A 163 11.70 -22.15 -12.91
N ASN A 164 12.36 -22.85 -13.83
CA ASN A 164 13.40 -22.29 -14.70
C ASN A 164 12.88 -21.25 -15.71
N LYS A 165 11.56 -21.10 -15.85
CA LYS A 165 10.90 -20.06 -16.65
C LYS A 165 10.27 -18.97 -15.78
N THR A 166 10.46 -19.04 -14.47
CA THR A 166 9.91 -18.06 -13.54
C THR A 166 10.75 -16.81 -13.56
N GLU A 167 10.15 -15.74 -14.03
CA GLU A 167 10.73 -14.41 -13.98
C GLU A 167 10.46 -13.78 -12.61
N VAL A 168 11.51 -13.23 -12.01
CA VAL A 168 11.46 -12.58 -10.71
C VAL A 168 12.11 -11.20 -10.78
N ALA A 169 11.55 -10.25 -10.06
CA ALA A 169 12.18 -8.97 -9.78
C ALA A 169 12.63 -8.94 -8.32
N ILE A 170 13.89 -8.54 -8.10
CA ILE A 170 14.51 -8.50 -6.77
C ILE A 170 15.10 -7.11 -6.59
N TYR A 171 14.75 -6.48 -5.48
CA TYR A 171 15.29 -5.18 -5.11
C TYR A 171 15.60 -5.15 -3.63
N SER A 172 16.63 -4.40 -3.25
CA SER A 172 16.67 -3.88 -1.88
C SER A 172 15.55 -2.84 -1.71
N VAL A 173 15.04 -2.65 -0.49
CA VAL A 173 14.02 -1.61 -0.24
C VAL A 173 14.55 -0.23 -0.60
N ASN A 174 15.82 0.06 -0.30
CA ASN A 174 16.43 1.37 -0.64
C ASN A 174 16.50 1.58 -2.15
N GLU A 175 16.98 0.59 -2.89
CA GLU A 175 17.01 0.64 -4.37
C GLU A 175 15.62 0.85 -4.95
N LEU A 176 14.62 0.10 -4.48
CA LEU A 176 13.25 0.23 -4.96
C LEU A 176 12.65 1.62 -4.66
N VAL A 177 12.95 2.20 -3.49
CA VAL A 177 12.54 3.55 -3.13
C VAL A 177 13.17 4.58 -4.07
N GLU A 178 14.48 4.48 -4.33
CA GLU A 178 15.17 5.40 -5.24
C GLU A 178 14.65 5.32 -6.68
N LEU A 179 14.48 4.10 -7.20
CA LEU A 179 13.97 3.87 -8.55
C LEU A 179 12.51 4.37 -8.67
N SER A 180 11.69 4.10 -7.65
CA SER A 180 10.31 4.60 -7.56
C SER A 180 10.24 6.14 -7.60
N ARG A 181 11.13 6.84 -6.87
CA ARG A 181 11.22 8.31 -6.90
C ARG A 181 11.61 8.85 -8.27
N ARG A 182 12.59 8.23 -8.94
CA ARG A 182 13.04 8.65 -10.29
C ARG A 182 11.95 8.44 -11.33
N TYR A 183 11.16 7.38 -11.19
CA TYR A 183 10.07 7.07 -12.09
C TYR A 183 8.95 8.13 -12.04
N GLN A 184 8.49 8.50 -10.84
CA GLN A 184 7.43 9.50 -10.71
C GLN A 184 7.38 10.14 -9.31
N GLY A 185 7.13 11.45 -9.25
CA GLY A 185 6.69 12.13 -8.03
C GLY A 185 5.22 11.84 -7.70
N PHE A 186 4.65 12.59 -6.74
CA PHE A 186 3.21 12.55 -6.52
C PHE A 186 2.44 13.05 -7.75
N THR A 187 1.45 12.29 -8.19
CA THR A 187 0.54 12.65 -9.28
C THR A 187 -0.84 12.04 -9.08
N THR A 188 -1.81 12.49 -9.87
CA THR A 188 -3.12 11.86 -9.97
C THR A 188 -3.38 11.37 -11.39
N LYS A 189 -4.00 10.20 -11.53
CA LYS A 189 -4.42 9.65 -12.83
C LYS A 189 -5.95 9.61 -12.95
N PRO A 190 -6.54 10.15 -14.04
CA PRO A 190 -7.97 10.01 -14.29
C PRO A 190 -8.39 8.55 -14.46
N TYR A 191 -9.56 8.18 -13.91
CA TYR A 191 -10.19 6.89 -14.10
C TYR A 191 -11.72 6.98 -13.96
N SER A 192 -12.43 5.91 -14.33
CA SER A 192 -13.87 5.77 -14.07
C SER A 192 -14.16 4.37 -13.49
N VAL A 193 -15.14 4.29 -12.61
CA VAL A 193 -15.67 3.04 -12.04
C VAL A 193 -16.63 2.41 -13.05
N LYS A 194 -16.15 1.39 -13.76
CA LYS A 194 -16.92 0.76 -14.87
C LYS A 194 -17.71 -0.48 -14.45
N LYS A 195 -17.59 -0.94 -13.20
CA LYS A 195 -18.15 -2.21 -12.71
C LYS A 195 -18.71 -2.06 -11.28
N GLY A 196 -19.62 -2.96 -10.91
CA GLY A 196 -20.25 -3.00 -9.58
C GLY A 196 -21.55 -2.20 -9.50
N SER A 197 -22.19 -2.23 -8.33
CA SER A 197 -23.50 -1.59 -8.08
C SER A 197 -23.47 -0.06 -8.12
N TYR A 198 -22.28 0.54 -8.07
CA TYR A 198 -22.07 1.99 -8.13
C TYR A 198 -21.15 2.33 -9.30
N LYS A 199 -21.48 1.81 -10.49
CA LYS A 199 -20.82 2.18 -11.74
C LYS A 199 -21.10 3.65 -12.04
N ASP A 200 -20.07 4.37 -12.48
CA ASP A 200 -20.20 5.78 -12.81
C ASP A 200 -21.05 6.00 -14.08
N PRO A 201 -21.82 7.10 -14.14
CA PRO A 201 -22.43 7.58 -15.37
C PRO A 201 -21.39 7.82 -16.48
N ALA A 202 -21.84 7.80 -17.73
CA ALA A 202 -20.97 8.08 -18.87
C ALA A 202 -20.35 9.50 -18.75
N GLY A 203 -19.05 9.61 -19.03
CA GLY A 203 -18.31 10.88 -18.97
C GLY A 203 -17.80 11.29 -17.57
N VAL A 204 -18.22 10.61 -16.50
CA VAL A 204 -17.72 10.87 -15.16
C VAL A 204 -16.31 10.29 -15.00
N THR A 205 -15.41 11.11 -14.45
CA THR A 205 -14.01 10.75 -14.18
C THR A 205 -13.60 11.18 -12.79
N HIS A 206 -12.69 10.41 -12.20
CA HIS A 206 -12.18 10.56 -10.85
C HIS A 206 -10.66 10.53 -10.85
N LEU A 207 -10.04 11.02 -9.78
CA LEU A 207 -8.59 11.05 -9.64
C LEU A 207 -8.08 9.90 -8.75
N ALA A 208 -7.14 9.11 -9.29
CA ALA A 208 -6.42 8.09 -8.55
C ALA A 208 -5.05 8.64 -8.10
N PRO A 209 -4.84 8.92 -6.79
CA PRO A 209 -3.57 9.42 -6.27
C PRO A 209 -2.47 8.36 -6.31
N ARG A 210 -1.26 8.79 -6.67
CA ARG A 210 -0.08 7.95 -6.90
C ARG A 210 1.19 8.69 -6.49
N PHE A 211 2.23 7.96 -6.13
CA PHE A 211 3.58 8.48 -5.94
C PHE A 211 4.57 7.37 -6.26
N GLY A 212 5.50 7.64 -7.17
CA GLY A 212 6.38 6.63 -7.75
C GLY A 212 5.58 5.45 -8.31
N VAL A 213 5.93 4.23 -7.91
CA VAL A 213 5.24 3.01 -8.33
C VAL A 213 4.04 2.64 -7.43
N ILE A 214 3.66 3.50 -6.47
CA ILE A 214 2.63 3.21 -5.48
C ILE A 214 1.33 3.96 -5.82
N GLN A 215 0.22 3.22 -5.85
CA GLN A 215 -1.14 3.77 -6.00
C GLN A 215 -1.92 3.62 -4.69
N MET A 216 -2.67 4.66 -4.32
CA MET A 216 -3.61 4.60 -3.19
C MET A 216 -5.05 4.43 -3.68
N GLN A 217 -5.83 3.61 -2.96
CA GLN A 217 -7.25 3.42 -3.22
C GLN A 217 -8.00 3.00 -1.94
N ARG A 218 -9.32 3.10 -1.97
CA ARG A 218 -10.17 2.42 -0.98
C ARG A 218 -10.12 0.91 -1.23
N GLY A 219 -10.08 0.11 -0.15
CA GLY A 219 -10.04 -1.35 -0.20
C GLY A 219 -11.27 -1.97 -0.85
N GLY A 220 -12.47 -1.53 -0.47
CA GLY A 220 -13.73 -1.95 -1.09
C GLY A 220 -14.09 -3.44 -0.95
N GLN A 221 -13.29 -4.22 -0.22
CA GLN A 221 -13.53 -5.63 0.07
C GLN A 221 -14.66 -5.79 1.12
N LYS A 222 -15.47 -6.85 1.01
CA LYS A 222 -16.67 -7.06 1.85
C LYS A 222 -16.39 -7.00 3.36
N GLN A 223 -15.26 -7.55 3.80
CA GLN A 223 -14.88 -7.62 5.22
C GLN A 223 -14.35 -6.29 5.76
N HIS A 224 -13.64 -5.53 4.93
CA HIS A 224 -12.96 -4.31 5.35
C HIS A 224 -13.10 -3.20 4.29
N PRO A 225 -14.34 -2.74 4.01
CA PRO A 225 -14.60 -1.88 2.86
C PRO A 225 -14.01 -0.47 3.00
N GLU A 226 -13.82 0.00 4.23
CA GLU A 226 -13.37 1.35 4.59
C GLU A 226 -11.84 1.44 4.83
N GLN A 227 -11.08 0.41 4.49
CA GLN A 227 -9.62 0.47 4.62
C GLN A 227 -9.00 1.24 3.45
N LEU A 228 -7.86 1.88 3.73
CA LEU A 228 -6.92 2.40 2.76
C LEU A 228 -6.01 1.28 2.28
N GLN A 229 -5.90 1.14 0.96
CA GLN A 229 -5.06 0.17 0.30
C GLN A 229 -3.99 0.87 -0.53
N PHE A 230 -2.75 0.47 -0.33
CA PHE A 230 -1.61 0.84 -1.16
C PHE A 230 -1.22 -0.36 -2.03
N ASN A 231 -1.06 -0.12 -3.33
CA ASN A 231 -0.69 -1.13 -4.30
C ASN A 231 0.56 -0.71 -5.06
N LEU A 232 1.42 -1.67 -5.38
CA LEU A 232 2.43 -1.52 -6.43
C LEU A 232 1.74 -1.59 -7.79
N GLU A 233 2.11 -0.68 -8.68
CA GLU A 233 1.62 -0.63 -10.04
C GLU A 233 1.95 -1.92 -10.82
N ALA A 234 0.99 -2.43 -11.58
CA ALA A 234 1.18 -3.58 -12.46
C ALA A 234 2.40 -3.38 -13.38
N GLY A 235 3.32 -4.35 -13.34
CA GLY A 235 4.53 -4.35 -14.16
C GLY A 235 5.50 -3.22 -13.84
N TYR A 236 5.49 -2.66 -12.63
CA TYR A 236 6.42 -1.59 -12.24
C TYR A 236 7.89 -1.94 -12.51
N PHE A 237 8.27 -3.22 -12.35
CA PHE A 237 9.61 -3.75 -12.58
C PHE A 237 10.07 -3.71 -14.05
N TYR A 238 9.18 -3.37 -15.00
CA TYR A 238 9.55 -3.09 -16.39
C TYR A 238 9.68 -1.60 -16.70
N LYS A 239 9.40 -0.74 -15.71
CA LYS A 239 9.30 0.72 -15.87
C LYS A 239 10.37 1.48 -15.08
N ILE A 240 11.00 0.80 -14.14
CA ILE A 240 11.98 1.36 -13.21
C ILE A 240 13.32 0.66 -13.32
#